data_AF-A0A526YL42-F1
#
_entry.id   AF-A0A526YL42-F1
#
_cell.length_a   1.000
_cell.length_b   1.000
_cell.length_c   1.000
_cell.angle_alpha   90.00
_cell.angle_beta   90.00
_cell.angle_gamma   90.00
#
_symmetry.space_group_name_H-M   'P 1'
#
loop_
_entity.id
_entity.type
_entity.pdbx_description
1 polymer ?
#
loop_
_entity_poly.entity_id
_entity_poly.type
_entity_poly.pdbx_seq_one_letter_code
_entity_poly.pdbx_strand_id
1 'polypeptide(L)' 'YLVSNGSNTPYRCKIRAPSFAHLQAMDFLSRGHMIADVAAIIGSLDIVFGEIDR' A
#
# COMPACT_ATOMS: atom_id res chain seq x y z
N TYR A 1 -7.86 6.85 9.53
CA TYR A 1 -7.59 7.78 10.64
C TYR A 1 -8.18 9.13 10.29
N LEU A 2 -9.16 9.59 11.07
CA LEU A 2 -9.93 10.80 10.76
C LEU A 2 -9.89 11.73 11.98
N VAL A 3 -9.60 13.00 11.74
CA VAL A 3 -9.53 14.05 12.77
C VAL A 3 -10.59 15.10 12.45
N SER A 4 -11.37 15.48 13.46
CA SER A 4 -12.37 16.55 13.38
C SER A 4 -11.96 17.72 14.28
N ASN A 5 -12.25 18.94 13.85
CA ASN A 5 -12.09 20.17 14.62
C ASN A 5 -13.44 20.80 15.02
N GLY A 6 -14.55 20.04 14.92
CA GLY A 6 -15.90 20.51 15.21
C GLY A 6 -16.65 21.11 14.01
N SER A 7 -16.00 21.22 12.85
CA SER A 7 -16.63 21.53 11.57
C SER A 7 -17.52 20.38 11.06
N ASN A 8 -18.43 20.71 10.15
CA ASN A 8 -19.21 19.78 9.33
C ASN A 8 -18.39 19.09 8.22
N THR A 9 -17.11 19.43 8.08
CA THR A 9 -16.14 18.75 7.20
C THR A 9 -14.98 18.15 8.01
N PRO A 10 -14.41 17.01 7.57
CA PRO A 10 -13.27 16.41 8.26
C PRO A 10 -12.04 17.31 8.16
N TYR A 11 -11.40 17.60 9.29
CA TYR A 11 -10.17 18.39 9.33
C TYR A 11 -8.97 17.65 8.72
N ARG A 12 -8.88 16.33 8.95
CA ARG A 12 -7.90 15.46 8.30
C ARG A 12 -8.47 14.06 8.10
N CYS A 13 -8.30 13.50 6.91
CA CYS A 13 -8.54 12.09 6.64
C CYS A 13 -7.25 11.46 6.11
N LYS A 14 -6.76 10.42 6.80
CA LYS A 14 -5.64 9.59 6.36
C LYS A 14 -6.13 8.16 6.25
N ILE A 15 -6.03 7.59 5.05
CA ILE A 15 -6.30 6.18 4.79
C ILE A 15 -4.97 5.44 4.88
N ARG A 16 -4.96 4.26 5.53
CA ARG A 16 -3.78 3.39 5.54
C ARG A 16 -4.05 2.27 4.54
N ALA A 17 -3.44 2.38 3.36
CA ALA A 17 -3.54 1.35 2.35
C ALA A 17 -2.71 0.11 2.75
N PRO A 18 -3.27 -1.10 2.69
CA PRO A 18 -2.52 -2.33 2.91
C PRO A 18 -1.43 -2.51 1.86
N SER A 19 -1.69 -2.18 0.59
CA SER A 19 -0.71 -2.32 -0.49
C SER A 19 0.54 -1.46 -0.29
N PHE A 20 0.43 -0.34 0.42
CA PHE A 20 1.59 0.50 0.74
C PHE A 20 2.60 -0.25 1.64
N ALA A 21 2.10 -1.02 2.62
CA ALA A 21 2.95 -1.85 3.47
C ALA A 21 3.49 -3.08 2.71
N HIS A 22 2.68 -3.68 1.82
CA HIS A 22 3.11 -4.79 0.97
C HIS A 22 4.24 -4.37 0.00
N LEU A 23 4.15 -3.18 -0.58
CA LEU A 23 5.19 -2.61 -1.44
C LEU A 23 6.51 -2.43 -0.68
N GLN A 24 6.46 -2.02 0.59
CA GLN A 24 7.64 -1.90 1.44
C GLN A 24 8.28 -3.27 1.75
N ALA A 25 7.48 -4.33 1.85
CA ALA A 25 7.95 -5.70 2.08
C ALA A 25 8.51 -6.37 0.80
N MET A 26 8.33 -5.76 -0.38
CA MET A 26 8.73 -6.31 -1.67
C MET A 26 10.23 -6.61 -1.76
N ASP A 27 11.08 -5.77 -1.18
CA ASP A 27 12.53 -6.02 -1.13
C ASP A 27 12.86 -7.31 -0.36
N PHE A 28 12.19 -7.56 0.76
CA PHE A 28 12.38 -8.79 1.51
C PHE A 28 11.86 -10.01 0.73
N LEU A 29 10.67 -9.89 0.13
CA LEU A 29 10.01 -10.99 -0.58
C LEU A 29 10.67 -11.35 -1.92
N SER A 30 11.40 -10.43 -2.56
CA SER A 30 12.04 -10.65 -3.87
C SER A 30 13.50 -11.11 -3.76
N ARG A 31 14.11 -11.09 -2.57
CA ARG A 31 15.49 -11.56 -2.36
C ARG A 31 15.61 -13.06 -2.64
N GLY A 32 16.55 -13.42 -3.51
CA GLY A 32 16.81 -14.82 -3.89
C GLY A 32 15.91 -15.36 -4.99
N HIS A 33 14.98 -14.54 -5.50
CA HIS A 33 14.13 -14.85 -6.65
C HIS A 33 14.66 -14.24 -7.95
N MET A 34 14.18 -14.74 -9.08
CA MET A 34 14.51 -14.19 -10.39
C MET A 34 13.61 -12.99 -10.72
N ILE A 35 14.03 -12.14 -11.66
CA ILE A 35 13.21 -11.02 -12.16
C ILE A 35 11.85 -11.52 -12.69
N ALA A 36 11.81 -12.72 -13.28
CA ALA A 36 10.58 -13.34 -13.75
C ALA A 36 9.56 -13.60 -12.62
N ASP A 37 10.02 -13.85 -11.40
CA ASP A 37 9.17 -14.17 -10.25
C ASP A 37 8.52 -12.90 -9.66
N VAL A 38 9.06 -11.72 -9.94
CA VAL A 38 8.55 -10.44 -9.41
C VAL A 38 7.09 -10.22 -9.78
N ALA A 39 6.69 -10.56 -11.02
CA ALA A 39 5.30 -10.43 -11.45
C ALA A 39 4.35 -11.35 -10.66
N ALA A 40 4.79 -12.58 -10.34
CA ALA A 40 4.02 -13.51 -9.53
C ALA A 40 3.89 -13.03 -8.08
N ILE A 41 4.97 -12.48 -7.50
CA ILE A 41 4.96 -11.92 -6.15
C ILE A 41 4.00 -10.72 -6.08
N ILE A 42 4.06 -9.78 -7.03
CA ILE A 42 3.14 -8.63 -7.09
C ILE A 42 1.69 -9.10 -7.22
N GLY A 43 1.42 -10.05 -8.12
CA GLY A 43 0.08 -10.60 -8.33
C GLY A 43 -0.47 -11.31 -7.09
N SER A 44 0.38 -12.01 -6.33
CA SER A 44 -0.03 -12.71 -5.11
C SER A 44 -0.39 -11.78 -3.95
N LEU A 45 0.16 -10.57 -3.93
CA LEU A 45 -0.09 -9.54 -2.91
C LEU A 45 -1.28 -8.63 -3.24
N ASP A 46 -1.87 -8.80 -4.43
CA ASP A 46 -3.01 -8.02 -4.96
C ASP A 46 -2.81 -6.50 -4.81
N ILE A 47 -1.65 -6.02 -5.27
CA ILE A 47 -1.28 -4.61 -5.14
C ILE A 47 -2.05 -3.75 -6.14
N VAL A 48 -2.86 -2.83 -5.62
CA VAL A 48 -3.54 -1.80 -6.43
C VAL A 48 -2.86 -0.44 -6.22
N PHE A 49 -2.19 0.07 -7.25
CA PHE A 49 -1.44 1.33 -7.15
C PHE A 49 -2.31 2.55 -6.81
N GLY A 50 -3.59 2.53 -7.16
CA GLY A 50 -4.52 3.62 -6.86
C GLY A 50 -4.77 3.84 -5.36
N GLU A 51 -4.44 2.90 -4.48
CA GLU A 51 -4.46 3.10 -3.02
C GLU A 51 -3.10 3.47 -2.42
N ILE A 52 -2.00 3.19 -3.11
CA ILE A 52 -0.64 3.48 -2.64
C ILE A 52 -0.33 4.98 -2.74
N ASP A 53 -0.85 5.66 -3.75
CA ASP A 53 -0.54 7.05 -4.09
C ASP A 53 -1.28 8.11 -3.22
N ARG A 54 -1.86 7.72 -2.07
CA ARG A 54 -2.79 8.55 -1.26
C ARG A 54 -2.23 9.03 0.08
#